data_AF-A0A0F7UAL6-F1
#
_entry.id   AF-A0A0F7UAL6-F1
#
_cell.length_a   1.000
_cell.length_b   1.000
_cell.length_c   1.000
_cell.angle_alpha   90.00
_cell.angle_beta   90.00
_cell.angle_gamma   90.00
#
_symmetry.space_group_name_H-M   'P 1'
#
loop_
_entity.id
_entity.type
_entity.pdbx_description
1 polymer ?
#
loop_
_entity_poly.entity_id
_entity_poly.type
_entity_poly.pdbx_seq_one_letter_code
_entity_poly.pdbx_strand_id
1 'polypeptide(L)'
;MADVDTLTDTRGAPQRLQQETFQRAALGVTVVSSVIGGICLIVFLVDLNSQCDVPLNWWLLGCALLSFPATYITGLIKELYGFEATIWSEIVLLVIGFLWMGIGTIGINMSTTCEYTAPVLWWTVFLSVTVFWSVAVGATFFLLAIVLIPMAFTGGKSPGYV
;
A
#
# COMPACT_ATOMS: atom_id res chain seq x y z
N MET A 1 -28.92 -31.96 31.58
CA MET A 1 -28.43 -30.56 31.57
C MET A 1 -27.15 -30.53 30.73
N ALA A 2 -27.30 -30.75 29.44
CA ALA A 2 -26.23 -30.78 28.46
C ALA A 2 -26.89 -30.52 27.11
N ASP A 3 -26.76 -29.31 26.58
CA ASP A 3 -26.77 -28.97 25.14
C ASP A 3 -26.73 -27.43 24.97
N VAL A 4 -25.60 -26.81 25.33
CA VAL A 4 -25.31 -25.40 24.97
C VAL A 4 -23.84 -25.24 24.49
N ASP A 5 -23.11 -26.33 24.25
CA ASP A 5 -21.70 -26.27 23.82
C ASP A 5 -21.47 -26.67 22.36
N THR A 6 -22.49 -27.17 21.66
CA THR A 6 -22.39 -27.70 20.28
C THR A 6 -22.77 -26.69 19.19
N LEU A 7 -23.44 -25.59 19.53
CA LEU A 7 -23.87 -24.55 18.57
C LEU A 7 -22.88 -23.38 18.41
N THR A 8 -21.86 -23.30 19.27
CA THR A 8 -20.81 -22.28 19.23
C THR A 8 -19.56 -22.71 18.46
N ASP A 9 -19.36 -24.02 18.25
CA ASP A 9 -18.15 -24.57 17.62
C ASP A 9 -18.18 -24.53 16.08
N THR A 10 -19.37 -24.63 15.47
CA THR A 10 -19.50 -24.65 14.00
C THR A 10 -19.51 -23.27 13.33
N ARG A 11 -19.67 -22.17 14.09
CA ARG A 11 -19.52 -20.79 13.56
C ARG A 11 -18.08 -20.26 13.63
N GLY A 12 -17.21 -20.85 14.46
CA GLY A 12 -15.84 -20.37 14.70
C GLY A 12 -14.78 -20.91 13.73
N ALA A 13 -14.96 -22.11 13.17
CA ALA A 13 -13.97 -22.76 12.32
C ALA A 13 -13.68 -22.03 10.98
N PRO A 14 -14.68 -21.61 10.16
CA PRO A 14 -14.39 -20.90 8.92
C PRO A 14 -13.84 -19.48 9.17
N GLN A 15 -14.29 -18.83 10.25
CA GLN A 15 -13.86 -17.48 10.60
C GLN A 15 -12.41 -17.44 11.13
N ARG A 16 -11.98 -18.41 11.95
CA ARG A 16 -10.59 -18.50 12.41
C ARG A 16 -9.62 -18.76 11.27
N LEU A 17 -9.93 -19.71 10.37
CA LEU A 17 -9.05 -20.04 9.24
C LEU A 17 -8.90 -18.83 8.29
N GLN A 18 -10.00 -18.10 8.07
CA GLN A 18 -10.01 -16.87 7.29
C GLN A 18 -9.21 -15.75 7.99
N GLN A 19 -9.35 -15.58 9.31
CA GLN A 19 -8.54 -14.62 10.09
C GLN A 19 -7.05 -14.95 10.04
N GLU A 20 -6.65 -16.22 10.18
CA GLU A 20 -5.23 -16.62 10.09
C GLU A 20 -4.65 -16.36 8.70
N THR A 21 -5.44 -16.56 7.64
CA THR A 21 -5.03 -16.28 6.25
C THR A 21 -4.84 -14.78 6.03
N PHE A 22 -5.77 -13.95 6.51
CA PHE A 22 -5.64 -12.50 6.44
C PHE A 22 -4.46 -11.98 7.27
N GLN A 23 -4.22 -12.57 8.45
CA GLN A 23 -3.13 -12.18 9.31
C GLN A 23 -1.76 -12.52 8.69
N ARG A 24 -1.63 -13.68 8.03
CA ARG A 24 -0.42 -14.03 7.26
C ARG A 24 -0.19 -13.11 6.06
N ALA A 25 -1.26 -12.74 5.35
CA ALA A 25 -1.16 -11.77 4.25
C ALA A 25 -0.72 -10.38 4.73
N ALA A 26 -1.31 -9.89 5.83
CA ALA A 26 -0.92 -8.62 6.45
C ALA A 26 0.54 -8.63 6.95
N LEU A 27 0.98 -9.74 7.54
CA LEU A 27 2.38 -9.94 7.92
C LEU A 27 3.30 -9.93 6.70
N GLY A 28 2.91 -10.59 5.61
CA GLY A 28 3.66 -10.57 4.36
C GLY A 28 3.84 -9.15 3.82
N VAL A 29 2.76 -8.36 3.78
CA VAL A 29 2.80 -6.98 3.27
C VAL A 29 3.67 -6.07 4.14
N THR A 30 3.59 -6.20 5.47
CA THR A 30 4.40 -5.38 6.40
C THR A 30 5.89 -5.74 6.35
N VAL A 31 6.23 -7.03 6.21
CA VAL A 31 7.62 -7.47 6.00
C VAL A 31 8.17 -6.94 4.68
N VAL A 32 7.42 -7.08 3.58
CA VAL A 32 7.86 -6.56 2.27
C VAL A 32 8.05 -5.04 2.33
N SER A 33 7.12 -4.33 2.97
CA SER A 33 7.18 -2.86 3.10
C SER A 33 8.39 -2.40 3.91
N SER A 34 8.72 -3.11 5.00
CA SER A 34 9.88 -2.78 5.83
C SER A 34 11.22 -3.08 5.14
N VAL A 35 11.31 -4.16 4.36
CA VAL A 35 12.49 -4.46 3.53
C VAL A 35 12.69 -3.39 2.47
N ILE A 36 11.64 -3.01 1.75
CA ILE A 36 11.70 -1.96 0.72
C ILE A 36 12.10 -0.61 1.36
N GLY A 37 11.49 -0.23 2.48
CA GLY A 37 11.84 0.97 3.23
C GLY A 37 13.31 0.97 3.69
N GLY A 38 13.82 -0.18 4.15
CA GLY A 38 15.23 -0.35 4.52
C GLY A 38 16.18 -0.17 3.34
N ILE A 39 15.85 -0.75 2.18
CA ILE A 39 16.65 -0.59 0.95
C ILE A 39 16.67 0.89 0.52
N CYS A 40 15.52 1.56 0.51
CA CYS A 40 15.44 2.99 0.21
C CYS A 40 16.29 3.84 1.15
N LEU A 41 16.30 3.52 2.45
CA LEU A 41 17.09 4.23 3.45
C LEU A 41 18.61 3.99 3.26
N ILE A 42 19.01 2.76 2.95
CA ILE A 42 20.42 2.43 2.66
C ILE A 42 20.90 3.20 1.42
N VAL A 43 20.12 3.21 0.35
CA VAL A 43 20.45 3.94 -0.89
C VAL A 43 20.55 5.43 -0.62
N PHE A 44 19.64 5.99 0.17
CA PHE A 44 19.73 7.39 0.62
C PHE A 44 21.06 7.66 1.35
N LEU A 45 21.43 6.82 2.32
CA LEU A 45 22.67 7.01 3.10
C LEU A 45 23.94 6.91 2.27
N VAL A 46 23.95 6.06 1.24
CA VAL A 46 25.11 5.87 0.35
C VAL A 46 25.26 7.05 -0.62
N ASP A 47 24.16 7.59 -1.14
CA ASP A 47 24.17 8.65 -2.16
C ASP A 47 23.91 10.07 -1.59
N LEU A 48 23.99 10.25 -0.27
CA LEU A 48 23.79 11.52 0.44
C LEU A 48 24.61 12.69 -0.12
N ASN A 49 25.77 12.41 -0.71
CA ASN A 49 26.73 13.40 -1.18
C ASN A 49 26.85 13.47 -2.71
N SER A 50 26.05 12.70 -3.44
CA SER A 50 26.05 12.68 -4.91
C SER A 50 25.37 13.95 -5.43
N GLN A 51 26.10 14.80 -6.17
CA GLN A 51 25.53 16.00 -6.77
C GLN A 51 24.65 15.62 -7.96
N CYS A 52 23.37 15.89 -7.82
CA CYS A 52 22.34 15.56 -8.78
C CYS A 52 21.53 16.82 -9.09
N ASP A 53 21.12 17.02 -10.35
CA ASP A 53 20.40 18.24 -10.78
C ASP A 53 19.03 18.41 -10.09
N VAL A 54 18.46 17.30 -9.63
CA VAL A 54 17.20 17.25 -8.90
C VAL A 54 17.44 16.61 -7.54
N PRO A 55 16.87 17.14 -6.43
CA PRO A 55 17.01 16.58 -5.09
C PRO A 55 16.24 15.26 -4.91
N LEU A 56 16.64 14.22 -5.64
CA LEU A 56 16.00 12.90 -5.63
C LEU A 56 16.23 12.17 -4.28
N ASN A 57 17.32 12.51 -3.58
CA ASN A 57 17.61 12.09 -2.20
C ASN A 57 16.49 12.53 -1.23
N TRP A 58 15.97 13.74 -1.38
CA TRP A 58 14.89 14.25 -0.53
C TRP A 58 13.57 13.53 -0.78
N TRP A 59 13.34 13.10 -2.02
CA TRP A 59 12.19 12.25 -2.35
C TRP A 59 12.26 10.90 -1.63
N LEU A 60 13.44 10.25 -1.65
CA LEU A 60 13.71 9.00 -0.93
C LEU A 60 13.52 9.15 0.59
N LEU A 61 13.99 10.25 1.16
CA LEU A 61 13.78 10.56 2.57
C LEU A 61 12.29 10.69 2.91
N GLY A 62 11.52 11.38 2.05
CA GLY A 62 10.06 11.45 2.20
C GLY A 62 9.38 10.10 2.09
N CYS A 63 9.83 9.22 1.20
CA CYS A 63 9.32 7.85 1.10
C CYS A 63 9.60 7.05 2.38
N ALA A 64 10.82 7.11 2.92
CA ALA A 64 11.17 6.45 4.18
C ALA A 64 10.35 7.02 5.36
N LEU A 65 10.17 8.34 5.40
CA LEU A 65 9.35 9.04 6.38
C LEU A 65 7.85 8.84 6.20
N LEU A 66 7.35 8.44 5.03
CA LEU A 66 5.94 8.02 4.91
C LEU A 66 5.78 6.56 5.31
N SER A 67 6.71 5.67 4.95
CA SER A 67 6.57 4.23 5.20
C SER A 67 6.69 3.83 6.67
N PHE A 68 7.64 4.41 7.42
CA PHE A 68 7.91 3.99 8.80
C PHE A 68 6.88 4.50 9.82
N PRO A 69 6.53 5.80 9.85
CA PRO A 69 5.57 6.30 10.82
C PRO A 69 4.12 6.08 10.39
N ALA A 70 3.77 5.85 9.12
CA ALA A 70 2.37 5.56 8.77
C ALA A 70 1.83 4.34 9.52
N THR A 71 2.62 3.27 9.64
CA THR A 71 2.23 2.05 10.34
C THR A 71 2.17 2.25 11.87
N TYR A 72 3.08 3.08 12.41
CA TYR A 72 3.11 3.38 13.84
C TYR A 72 1.98 4.35 14.25
N ILE A 73 1.76 5.41 13.45
CA ILE A 73 0.76 6.44 13.66
C ILE A 73 -0.65 5.83 13.60
N THR A 74 -0.95 4.97 12.63
CA THR A 74 -2.27 4.32 12.56
C THR A 74 -2.51 3.38 13.75
N GLY A 75 -1.47 2.70 14.24
CA GLY A 75 -1.53 1.92 15.47
C GLY A 75 -1.84 2.78 16.72
N LEU A 76 -1.18 3.93 16.84
CA LEU A 76 -1.35 4.86 17.94
C LEU A 76 -2.72 5.57 17.92
N ILE A 77 -3.17 5.98 16.73
CA ILE A 77 -4.49 6.59 16.52
C ILE A 77 -5.59 5.58 16.86
N LYS A 78 -5.41 4.31 16.50
CA LYS A 78 -6.36 3.26 16.84
C LYS A 78 -6.51 3.08 18.35
N GLU A 79 -5.40 3.15 19.08
CA GLU A 79 -5.41 3.00 20.55
C GLU A 79 -6.01 4.23 21.25
N LEU A 80 -5.80 5.43 20.72
CA LEU A 80 -6.24 6.69 21.36
C LEU A 80 -7.63 7.18 20.93
N TYR A 81 -7.97 7.07 19.65
CA TYR A 81 -9.17 7.70 19.05
C TYR A 81 -10.16 6.69 18.46
N GLY A 82 -9.84 5.39 18.50
CA GLY A 82 -10.71 4.33 18.01
C GLY A 82 -10.66 4.13 16.48
N PHE A 83 -11.55 3.27 16.00
CA PHE A 83 -11.48 2.74 14.62
C PHE A 83 -11.88 3.76 13.55
N GLU A 84 -12.89 4.60 13.80
CA GLU A 84 -13.36 5.60 12.82
C GLU A 84 -12.27 6.62 12.46
N ALA A 85 -11.56 7.14 13.47
CA ALA A 85 -10.45 8.07 13.26
C ALA A 85 -9.28 7.41 12.52
N THR A 86 -9.07 6.10 12.72
CA THR A 86 -8.01 5.35 12.04
C THR A 86 -8.26 5.33 10.53
N ILE A 87 -9.49 5.03 10.09
CA ILE A 87 -9.85 5.00 8.66
C ILE A 87 -9.60 6.38 8.01
N TRP A 88 -10.04 7.45 8.65
CA TRP A 88 -9.80 8.81 8.13
C TRP A 88 -8.32 9.13 8.03
N SER A 89 -7.51 8.73 9.03
CA SER A 89 -6.07 8.92 8.99
C SER A 89 -5.40 8.14 7.87
N GLU A 90 -5.85 6.91 7.60
CA GLU A 90 -5.36 6.10 6.49
C GLU A 90 -5.68 6.73 5.13
N ILE A 91 -6.89 7.26 4.95
CA ILE A 91 -7.29 7.95 3.71
C ILE A 91 -6.40 9.18 3.48
N VAL A 92 -6.17 10.00 4.50
CA VAL A 92 -5.32 11.20 4.38
C VAL A 92 -3.88 10.81 4.05
N LEU A 93 -3.33 9.80 4.73
CA LEU A 93 -1.98 9.28 4.45
C LEU A 93 -1.88 8.75 3.02
N LEU A 94 -2.92 8.08 2.52
CA LEU A 94 -2.98 7.57 1.15
C LEU A 94 -2.96 8.71 0.13
N VAL A 95 -3.78 9.76 0.32
CA VAL A 95 -3.80 10.93 -0.56
C VAL A 95 -2.44 11.64 -0.58
N ILE A 96 -1.83 11.85 0.58
CA ILE A 96 -0.50 12.46 0.69
C ILE A 96 0.54 11.58 -0.04
N GLY A 97 0.50 10.27 0.18
CA GLY A 97 1.39 9.31 -0.49
C GLY A 97 1.23 9.32 -2.01
N PHE A 98 -0.01 9.42 -2.50
CA PHE A 98 -0.30 9.51 -3.93
C PHE A 98 0.29 10.78 -4.56
N LEU A 99 0.14 11.93 -3.90
CA LEU A 99 0.74 13.19 -4.35
C LEU A 99 2.27 13.12 -4.31
N TRP A 100 2.84 12.50 -3.28
CA TRP A 100 4.29 12.30 -3.15
C TRP A 100 4.87 11.44 -4.27
N MET A 101 4.16 10.38 -4.68
CA MET A 101 4.54 9.57 -5.84
C MET A 101 4.49 10.37 -7.14
N GLY A 102 3.52 11.30 -7.29
CA GLY A 102 3.47 12.24 -8.42
C GLY A 102 4.67 13.17 -8.49
N ILE A 103 5.13 13.70 -7.34
CA ILE A 103 6.36 14.49 -7.26
C ILE A 103 7.58 13.66 -7.70
N GLY A 104 7.61 12.38 -7.33
CA GLY A 104 8.66 11.43 -7.76
C GLY A 104 8.72 11.27 -9.28
N THR A 105 7.56 11.11 -9.94
CA THR A 105 7.48 11.04 -11.41
C THR A 105 8.07 12.28 -12.07
N ILE A 106 7.75 13.47 -11.57
CA ILE A 106 8.29 14.73 -12.10
C ILE A 106 9.80 14.78 -11.89
N GLY A 107 10.27 14.38 -10.70
CA GLY A 107 11.68 14.38 -10.34
C GLY A 107 12.53 13.50 -11.26
N ILE A 108 12.05 12.29 -11.57
CA ILE A 108 12.71 11.35 -12.49
C ILE A 108 12.77 11.91 -13.91
N ASN A 109 11.67 12.50 -14.39
CA ASN A 109 11.59 13.01 -15.77
C ASN A 109 12.51 14.23 -15.99
N MET A 110 12.76 15.00 -14.94
CA MET A 110 13.66 16.15 -14.99
C MET A 110 15.13 15.80 -14.74
N SER A 111 15.45 14.60 -14.25
CA SER A 111 16.80 14.21 -13.84
C SER A 111 17.56 13.43 -14.93
N THR A 112 17.85 14.08 -16.07
CA THR A 112 18.52 13.45 -17.22
C THR A 112 20.00 13.12 -17.01
N THR A 113 20.67 13.78 -16.06
CA THR A 113 22.10 13.60 -15.75
C THR A 113 22.35 12.62 -14.60
N CYS A 114 21.42 12.56 -13.64
CA CYS A 114 21.48 11.67 -12.47
C CYS A 114 21.56 10.19 -12.83
N GLU A 115 21.04 9.80 -14.01
CA GLU A 115 21.16 8.44 -14.53
C GLU A 115 22.63 8.00 -14.64
N TYR A 116 23.54 8.92 -15.00
CA TYR A 116 24.96 8.59 -15.18
C TYR A 116 25.79 8.86 -13.92
N THR A 117 25.41 9.85 -13.11
CA THR A 117 26.17 10.25 -11.92
C THR A 117 25.87 9.38 -10.70
N ALA A 118 24.59 9.04 -10.49
CA ALA A 118 24.12 8.23 -9.37
C ALA A 118 23.07 7.21 -9.87
N PRO A 119 23.48 6.21 -10.67
CA PRO A 119 22.55 5.30 -11.35
C PRO A 119 21.69 4.52 -10.36
N VAL A 120 22.26 4.10 -9.23
CA VAL A 120 21.53 3.32 -8.21
C VAL A 120 20.38 4.14 -7.61
N LEU A 121 20.64 5.41 -7.30
CA LEU A 121 19.62 6.31 -6.78
C LEU A 121 18.52 6.58 -7.81
N TRP A 122 18.88 6.84 -9.07
CA TRP A 122 17.90 7.08 -10.11
C TRP A 122 17.02 5.83 -10.38
N TRP A 123 17.64 4.65 -10.53
CA TRP A 123 16.91 3.40 -10.81
C TRP A 123 15.98 2.97 -9.67
N THR A 124 16.39 3.17 -8.42
CA THR A 124 15.54 2.82 -7.27
C THR A 124 14.27 3.68 -7.26
N VAL A 125 14.42 4.99 -7.44
CA VAL A 125 13.28 5.92 -7.52
C VAL A 125 12.41 5.61 -8.73
N PHE A 126 13.01 5.38 -9.90
CA PHE A 126 12.29 4.99 -11.11
C PHE A 126 11.45 3.71 -10.92
N LEU A 127 12.05 2.65 -10.39
CA LEU A 127 11.37 1.38 -10.15
C LEU A 127 10.25 1.53 -9.12
N SER A 128 10.49 2.22 -8.01
CA SER A 128 9.48 2.45 -6.97
C SER A 128 8.25 3.17 -7.51
N VAL A 129 8.46 4.27 -8.25
CA VAL A 129 7.38 5.05 -8.85
C VAL A 129 6.64 4.23 -9.91
N THR A 130 7.37 3.53 -10.79
CA THR A 130 6.78 2.71 -11.85
C THR A 130 5.95 1.56 -11.30
N VAL A 131 6.45 0.85 -10.29
CA VAL A 131 5.72 -0.24 -9.62
C VAL A 131 4.46 0.30 -8.95
N PHE A 132 4.54 1.45 -8.26
CA PHE A 132 3.38 2.07 -7.64
C PHE A 132 2.26 2.36 -8.65
N TRP A 133 2.58 3.05 -9.76
CA TRP A 133 1.59 3.35 -10.80
C TRP A 133 1.04 2.09 -11.47
N SER A 134 1.89 1.09 -11.68
CA SER A 134 1.48 -0.20 -12.26
C SER A 134 0.50 -0.94 -11.35
N VAL A 135 0.76 -0.98 -10.04
CA VAL A 135 -0.13 -1.59 -9.06
C VAL A 135 -1.42 -0.80 -8.92
N ALA A 136 -1.38 0.54 -8.91
CA ALA A 136 -2.58 1.38 -8.81
C ALA A 136 -3.53 1.15 -10.00
N VAL A 137 -2.98 1.12 -11.22
CA VAL A 137 -3.76 0.82 -12.44
C VAL A 137 -4.28 -0.62 -12.40
N GLY A 138 -3.44 -1.60 -12.07
CA GLY A 138 -3.83 -3.00 -11.97
C GLY A 138 -4.93 -3.26 -10.95
N ALA A 139 -4.83 -2.66 -9.76
CA ALA A 139 -5.84 -2.75 -8.71
C ALA A 139 -7.18 -2.15 -9.16
N THR A 140 -7.15 -1.01 -9.85
CA THR A 140 -8.37 -0.37 -10.38
C THR A 140 -9.07 -1.27 -11.38
N PHE A 141 -8.35 -1.86 -12.34
CA PHE A 141 -8.93 -2.80 -13.30
C PHE A 141 -9.46 -4.07 -12.63
N PHE A 142 -8.77 -4.58 -11.62
CA PHE A 142 -9.21 -5.75 -10.87
C PHE A 142 -10.51 -5.50 -10.10
N LEU A 143 -10.64 -4.33 -9.45
CA LEU A 143 -11.87 -3.92 -8.78
C LEU A 143 -13.03 -3.74 -9.77
N LEU A 144 -12.77 -3.12 -10.93
CA LEU A 144 -13.76 -3.01 -11.99
C LEU A 144 -14.19 -4.40 -12.48
N ALA A 145 -13.27 -5.33 -12.66
CA ALA A 145 -13.59 -6.71 -13.06
C ALA A 145 -14.48 -7.40 -12.03
N ILE A 146 -14.16 -7.31 -10.74
CA ILE A 146 -14.98 -7.90 -9.65
C ILE A 146 -16.39 -7.33 -9.61
N VAL A 147 -16.58 -6.07 -9.97
CA VAL A 147 -17.89 -5.42 -9.95
C VAL A 147 -18.68 -5.71 -11.24
N LEU A 148 -18.01 -5.63 -12.40
CA LEU A 148 -18.64 -5.80 -13.71
C LEU A 148 -18.98 -7.27 -14.02
N ILE A 149 -18.14 -8.22 -13.62
CA ILE A 149 -18.35 -9.66 -13.90
C ILE A 149 -19.68 -10.14 -13.28
N PRO A 150 -19.94 -9.97 -11.98
CA PRO A 150 -21.22 -10.35 -11.38
C PRO A 150 -22.40 -9.59 -11.99
N MET A 151 -22.26 -8.29 -12.26
CA MET A 151 -23.36 -7.53 -12.90
C MET A 151 -23.68 -8.06 -14.31
N ALA A 152 -22.68 -8.49 -15.08
CA ALA A 152 -22.90 -9.13 -16.37
C ALA A 152 -23.59 -10.49 -16.26
N PHE A 153 -23.28 -11.29 -15.23
CA PHE A 153 -23.89 -12.62 -15.02
C PHE A 153 -25.23 -12.58 -14.27
N THR A 154 -25.50 -11.56 -13.46
CA THR A 154 -26.74 -11.42 -12.66
C THR A 154 -27.74 -10.42 -13.22
N GLY A 155 -27.28 -9.40 -13.97
CA GLY A 155 -28.10 -8.34 -14.55
C GLY A 155 -29.02 -8.77 -15.70
N GLY A 156 -28.97 -10.04 -16.12
CA GLY A 156 -29.89 -10.62 -17.12
C GLY A 156 -31.18 -11.22 -16.55
N LYS A 157 -31.31 -11.34 -15.23
CA LYS A 157 -32.56 -11.78 -14.58
C LYS A 157 -33.34 -10.56 -14.13
N SER A 158 -34.10 -9.96 -15.04
CA SER A 158 -35.25 -9.14 -14.64
C SER A 158 -36.11 -10.00 -13.71
N PRO A 159 -36.38 -9.60 -12.46
CA PRO A 159 -37.43 -10.23 -11.68
C PRO A 159 -38.73 -10.02 -12.47
N GLY A 160 -39.19 -11.07 -13.14
CA GLY A 160 -40.49 -11.09 -13.78
C GLY A 160 -41.52 -10.77 -12.71
N TYR A 161 -42.17 -9.62 -12.86
CA TYR A 161 -43.38 -9.30 -12.14
C TYR A 161 -44.39 -10.41 -12.41
N VAL A 162 -44.76 -11.13 -11.35
CA VAL A 162 -45.91 -12.03 -11.31
C VAL A 162 -47.17 -11.19 -11.18
#